data_AF-A0A7W8NM15-F1
#
_entry.id   AF-A0A7W8NM15-F1
#
_cell.length_a   1.000
_cell.length_b   1.000
_cell.length_c   1.000
_cell.angle_alpha   90.00
_cell.angle_beta   90.00
_cell.angle_gamma   90.00
#
_symmetry.space_group_name_H-M   'P 1'
#
loop_
_entity.id
_entity.type
_entity.pdbx_description
1 polymer ?
#
loop_
_entity_poly.entity_id
_entity_poly.type
_entity_poly.pdbx_seq_one_letter_code
_entity_poly.pdbx_strand_id
1 'polypeptide(L)'
;MAGKSRAWTDSEFEQLDLGDARLNRQARTLTESMAATPTASVPKACNGWGETMAAYRFFDNESVEWRAILEPHWQQTEQWMAAQTASEAGPKESLR
;
A
#
# COMPACT_ATOMS: atom_id res chain seq x y z
N MET A 1 -9.19 -5.40 13.60
CA MET A 1 -8.71 -4.40 12.62
C MET A 1 -7.58 -4.92 11.74
N ALA A 2 -6.60 -5.68 12.26
CA ALA A 2 -5.47 -6.23 11.48
C ALA A 2 -5.87 -6.95 10.17
N GLY A 3 -6.89 -7.81 10.20
CA GLY A 3 -7.31 -8.57 9.00
C GLY A 3 -7.87 -7.71 7.84
N LYS A 4 -8.42 -6.52 8.12
CA LYS A 4 -8.91 -5.61 7.07
C LYS A 4 -7.77 -4.80 6.44
N SER A 5 -6.79 -4.40 7.27
CA SER A 5 -5.58 -3.70 6.81
C SER A 5 -4.73 -4.57 5.88
N ARG A 6 -4.59 -5.87 6.18
CA ARG A 6 -3.82 -6.80 5.34
C ARG A 6 -4.43 -7.00 3.96
N ALA A 7 -5.74 -7.28 3.90
CA ALA A 7 -6.43 -7.48 2.63
C ALA A 7 -6.38 -6.25 1.72
N TRP A 8 -6.49 -5.05 2.31
CA TRP A 8 -6.31 -3.80 1.56
C TRP A 8 -4.86 -3.61 1.10
N THR A 9 -3.87 -3.86 1.95
CA THR A 9 -2.45 -3.67 1.60
C THR A 9 -2.00 -4.63 0.50
N ASP A 10 -2.54 -5.85 0.48
CA ASP A 10 -2.27 -6.83 -0.56
C ASP A 10 -2.77 -6.35 -1.94
N SER A 11 -3.99 -5.82 -2.01
CA SER A 11 -4.53 -5.23 -3.25
C SER A 11 -3.83 -3.92 -3.62
N GLU A 12 -3.59 -3.03 -2.66
CA GLU A 12 -3.05 -1.69 -2.90
C GLU A 12 -1.64 -1.74 -3.51
N PHE A 13 -0.84 -2.70 -3.05
CA PHE A 13 0.53 -2.87 -3.50
C PHE A 13 0.68 -4.07 -4.44
N GLU A 14 -0.39 -4.61 -5.04
CA GLU A 14 -0.32 -5.81 -5.89
C GLU A 14 0.83 -5.74 -6.92
N GLN A 15 1.02 -4.57 -7.54
CA GLN A 15 2.03 -4.33 -8.57
C GLN A 15 3.39 -3.86 -8.04
N LEU A 16 3.60 -3.85 -6.72
CA LEU A 16 4.86 -3.41 -6.12
C LEU A 16 6.01 -4.35 -6.50
N ASP A 17 7.00 -3.78 -7.18
CA ASP A 17 8.27 -4.44 -7.46
C ASP A 17 9.46 -3.53 -7.17
N LEU A 18 10.14 -3.79 -6.06
CA LEU A 18 11.38 -3.13 -5.66
C LEU A 18 12.63 -3.91 -6.12
N GLY A 19 12.48 -4.91 -7.00
CA GLY A 19 13.58 -5.76 -7.48
C GLY A 19 14.08 -6.80 -6.46
N ASP A 20 13.55 -6.79 -5.23
CA ASP A 20 13.84 -7.78 -4.19
C ASP A 20 12.55 -8.17 -3.44
N ALA A 21 12.21 -9.46 -3.50
CA ALA A 21 11.02 -10.00 -2.84
C ALA A 21 11.00 -9.78 -1.32
N ARG A 22 12.17 -9.67 -0.66
CA ARG A 22 12.25 -9.31 0.76
C ARG A 22 11.83 -7.86 0.99
N LEU A 23 12.23 -6.94 0.12
CA LEU A 23 11.84 -5.53 0.19
C LEU A 23 10.34 -5.37 -0.08
N ASN A 24 9.79 -6.08 -1.06
CA ASN A 24 8.35 -6.08 -1.34
C ASN A 24 7.53 -6.54 -0.14
N ARG A 25 7.97 -7.61 0.55
CA ARG A 25 7.32 -8.08 1.79
C ARG A 25 7.44 -7.06 2.91
N GLN A 26 8.63 -6.49 3.12
CA GLN A 26 8.86 -5.51 4.17
C GLN A 26 7.99 -4.26 3.97
N ALA A 27 7.87 -3.75 2.73
CA ALA A 27 7.02 -2.62 2.40
C ALA A 27 5.55 -2.87 2.77
N ARG A 28 5.00 -4.04 2.40
CA ARG A 28 3.62 -4.41 2.75
C ARG A 28 3.42 -4.54 4.26
N THR A 29 4.35 -5.19 4.97
CA THR A 29 4.27 -5.32 6.43
C THR A 29 4.28 -3.94 7.11
N LEU A 30 5.16 -3.02 6.67
CA LEU A 30 5.20 -1.67 7.22
C LEU A 30 3.91 -0.91 6.95
N THR A 31 3.39 -0.98 5.73
CA THR A 31 2.12 -0.32 5.38
C THR A 31 0.96 -0.88 6.19
N GLU A 32 0.89 -2.20 6.40
CA GLU A 32 -0.15 -2.81 7.25
C GLU A 32 -0.09 -2.28 8.69
N SER A 33 1.10 -2.27 9.28
CA SER A 33 1.35 -1.76 10.64
C SER A 33 1.00 -0.28 10.78
N MET A 34 1.41 0.55 9.81
CA MET A 34 1.14 1.98 9.82
C MET A 34 -0.34 2.29 9.55
N ALA A 35 -0.98 1.59 8.62
CA ALA A 35 -2.40 1.76 8.32
C ALA A 35 -3.30 1.39 9.50
N ALA A 36 -2.87 0.44 10.34
CA ALA A 36 -3.61 0.10 11.56
C ALA A 36 -3.61 1.25 12.60
N THR A 37 -2.56 2.06 12.65
CA THR A 37 -2.44 3.22 13.56
C THR A 37 -1.71 4.41 12.92
N PRO A 38 -2.33 5.16 11.99
CA PRO A 38 -1.63 6.13 11.14
C PRO A 38 -0.96 7.30 11.88
N THR A 39 -1.43 7.61 13.10
CA THR A 39 -0.88 8.69 13.93
C THR A 39 0.18 8.22 14.92
N ALA A 40 0.47 6.91 14.95
CA ALA A 40 1.52 6.35 15.80
C ALA A 40 2.91 6.64 15.21
N SER A 41 3.91 6.80 16.08
CA SER A 41 5.31 6.81 15.65
C SER A 41 5.72 5.44 15.09
N VAL A 42 6.78 5.39 14.29
CA VAL A 42 7.30 4.11 13.72
C VAL A 42 7.50 3.04 14.80
N PRO A 43 8.15 3.29 15.95
CA PRO A 43 8.30 2.27 16.98
C PRO A 43 6.98 1.82 17.63
N LYS A 44 5.95 2.68 17.62
CA LYS A 44 4.64 2.38 18.19
C LYS A 44 3.74 1.62 17.22
N ALA A 45 3.93 1.81 15.90
CA ALA A 45 3.23 1.08 14.86
C ALA A 45 3.82 -0.33 14.61
N CYS A 46 5.12 -0.52 14.86
CA CYS A 46 5.81 -1.81 14.69
C CYS A 46 5.64 -2.73 15.92
N ASN A 47 5.65 -4.05 15.72
CA ASN A 47 5.48 -5.04 16.80
C ASN A 47 6.82 -5.38 17.48
N GLY A 48 7.44 -4.38 18.09
CA GLY A 48 8.65 -4.54 18.89
C GLY A 48 9.94 -4.16 18.17
N TRP A 49 11.07 -4.44 18.82
CA TRP A 49 12.37 -3.87 18.46
C TRP A 49 12.90 -4.37 17.10
N GLY A 50 12.73 -5.65 16.80
CA GLY A 50 13.17 -6.24 15.53
C GLY A 50 12.49 -5.60 14.32
N GLU A 51 11.16 -5.47 14.37
CA GLU A 51 10.39 -4.82 13.30
C GLU A 51 10.68 -3.33 13.21
N THR A 52 10.87 -2.66 14.35
CA THR A 52 11.26 -1.24 14.38
C THR A 52 12.59 -1.01 13.68
N MET A 53 13.60 -1.85 13.94
CA MET A 53 14.89 -1.76 13.26
C MET A 53 14.81 -2.12 11.78
N ALA A 54 13.96 -3.10 11.42
CA ALA A 54 13.70 -3.43 10.02
C ALA A 54 13.05 -2.25 9.28
N ALA A 55 12.13 -1.52 9.93
CA ALA A 55 11.53 -0.30 9.39
C ALA A 55 12.58 0.75 9.07
N TYR A 56 13.44 1.09 10.05
CA TYR A 56 14.48 2.10 9.84
C TYR A 56 15.49 1.67 8.77
N ARG A 57 15.92 0.41 8.76
CA ARG A 57 16.81 -0.12 7.71
C ARG A 57 16.16 -0.09 6.33
N PHE A 58 14.85 -0.28 6.25
CA PHE A 58 14.12 -0.18 4.99
C PHE A 58 14.06 1.27 4.50
N PHE A 59 13.79 2.23 5.39
CA PHE A 59 13.78 3.66 5.04
C PHE A 59 15.16 4.22 4.68
N ASP A 60 16.23 3.65 5.25
CA ASP A 60 17.62 4.03 5.00
C ASP A 60 18.27 3.22 3.85
N ASN A 61 17.49 2.44 3.11
CA ASN A 61 18.00 1.60 2.04
C ASN A 61 18.05 2.36 0.70
N GLU A 62 19.25 2.70 0.23
CA GLU A 62 19.47 3.37 -1.06
C GLU A 62 18.97 2.57 -2.28
N SER A 63 18.77 1.25 -2.14
CA SER A 63 18.18 0.42 -3.22
C SER A 63 16.66 0.52 -3.28
N VAL A 64 16.02 1.22 -2.34
CA VAL A 64 14.57 1.42 -2.28
C VAL A 64 14.23 2.84 -2.69
N GLU A 65 13.70 2.99 -3.90
CA GLU A 65 13.22 4.28 -4.41
C GLU A 65 11.81 4.57 -3.89
N TRP A 66 11.62 5.71 -3.22
CA TRP A 66 10.31 6.09 -2.65
C TRP A 66 9.20 6.18 -3.71
N ARG A 67 9.57 6.56 -4.95
CA ARG A 67 8.63 6.61 -6.08
C ARG A 67 8.12 5.24 -6.46
N ALA A 68 8.98 4.21 -6.44
CA ALA A 68 8.58 2.84 -6.73
C ALA A 68 7.61 2.28 -5.68
N ILE A 69 7.66 2.79 -4.45
CA ILE A 69 6.65 2.48 -3.42
C ILE A 69 5.31 3.16 -3.73
N LEU A 70 5.30 4.42 -4.15
CA LEU A 70 4.05 5.17 -4.37
C LEU A 70 3.37 4.89 -5.71
N GLU A 71 4.11 4.43 -6.71
CA GLU A 71 3.58 4.11 -8.04
C GLU A 71 2.39 3.13 -8.02
N PRO A 72 2.44 1.97 -7.34
CA PRO A 72 1.28 1.08 -7.24
C PRO A 72 0.08 1.74 -6.54
N HIS A 73 0.31 2.61 -5.54
CA HIS A 73 -0.76 3.36 -4.87
C HIS A 73 -1.45 4.35 -5.81
N TRP A 74 -0.70 5.05 -6.66
CA TRP A 74 -1.29 5.93 -7.68
C TRP A 74 -2.09 5.14 -8.71
N GLN A 75 -1.54 4.04 -9.23
CA GLN A 75 -2.22 3.17 -10.18
C GLN A 75 -3.54 2.64 -9.59
N GLN A 76 -3.53 2.22 -8.31
CA GLN A 76 -4.73 1.76 -7.62
C GLN A 76 -5.77 2.89 -7.47
N THR A 77 -5.31 4.10 -7.15
CA THR A 77 -6.18 5.28 -7.05
C THR A 77 -6.82 5.61 -8.39
N GLU A 78 -6.06 5.60 -9.49
CA GLU A 78 -6.57 5.81 -10.84
C GLU A 78 -7.62 4.76 -11.24
N GLN A 79 -7.35 3.49 -10.96
CA GLN A 79 -8.28 2.38 -11.21
C GLN A 79 -9.59 2.57 -10.44
N TRP A 80 -9.51 2.97 -9.16
CA TRP A 80 -10.69 3.22 -8.33
C TRP A 80 -11.52 4.41 -8.82
N MET A 81 -10.87 5.49 -9.23
CA MET A 81 -11.56 6.65 -9.82
C MET A 81 -12.24 6.28 -11.14
N ALA A 82 -11.57 5.53 -12.02
CA ALA A 82 -12.16 5.05 -13.26
C ALA A 82 -13.38 4.15 -13.01
N ALA A 83 -13.31 3.23 -12.04
CA ALA A 83 -14.42 2.35 -11.67
C ALA A 83 -15.62 3.14 -11.10
N GLN A 84 -15.38 4.17 -10.28
CA GLN A 84 -16.46 5.03 -9.77
C GLN A 84 -17.16 5.80 -10.89
N THR A 85 -16.39 6.44 -11.78
CA THR A 85 -16.98 7.18 -12.91
C THR A 85 -17.80 6.28 -13.83
N ALA A 86 -17.38 5.03 -14.04
CA ALA A 86 -18.14 4.04 -14.81
C ALA A 86 -19.41 3.57 -14.09
N SER A 87 -19.42 3.50 -12.76
CA SER A 87 -20.61 3.17 -11.96
C SER A 87 -21.63 4.32 -11.91
N GLU A 88 -21.17 5.56 -11.96
CA GLU A 88 -22.03 6.77 -11.98
C GLU A 88 -22.60 7.04 -13.38
N ALA A 89 -21.88 6.65 -14.43
CA ALA A 89 -22.37 6.58 -15.79
C ALA A 89 -23.30 5.35 -15.97
N GLY A 90 -24.46 5.37 -15.31
CA GLY A 90 -25.52 4.38 -15.51
C GLY A 90 -25.81 4.14 -17.00
N PRO A 91 -26.31 2.95 -17.38
CA PRO A 91 -26.40 2.52 -18.77
C PRO A 91 -27.12 3.60 -19.58
N LYS A 92 -26.44 4.14 -20.60
CA LYS A 92 -27.07 5.08 -21.53
C LYS A 92 -28.20 4.32 -22.19
N GLU A 93 -29.40 4.62 -21.73
CA GLU A 93 -30.66 4.05 -22.16
C GLU A 93 -30.68 4.02 -23.68
N SER A 94 -30.63 2.79 -24.21
CA SER A 94 -30.73 2.50 -25.63
C SER A 94 -32.17 2.74 -26.06
N LEU A 95 -32.55 4.00 -26.15
CA LEU A 95 -33.74 4.44 -26.87
C LEU A 95 -33.36 4.60 -28.34
N ARG A 96 -33.47 3.50 -29.08
CA ARG A 96 -33.89 3.47 -30.48
C ARG A 96 -34.74 2.23 -30.72
#